data_AF-R7YXD8-F1
#
_entry.id   AF-R7YXD8-F1
#
_cell.length_a   1.000
_cell.length_b   1.000
_cell.length_c   1.000
_cell.angle_alpha   90.00
_cell.angle_beta   90.00
_cell.angle_gamma   90.00
#
_symmetry.space_group_name_H-M   'P 1'
#
loop_
_entity.id
_entity.type
_entity.pdbx_description
1 polymer ?
#
loop_
_entity_poly.entity_id
_entity_poly.type
_entity_poly.pdbx_seq_one_letter_code
_entity_poly.pdbx_strand_id
1 'polypeptide(L)'
;MSGQIANRGLTCTAYNTSKAAVQQMCRSVAQEWGHHGIRVNTLSPGYIRTAMTDELMAAEPEVEKTWMAGALLGRLGAPEDFKALQYFC
;
A
#
# COMPACT_ATOMS: atom_id res chain seq x y z
N MET A 1 1.11 4.24 2.09
CA MET A 1 2.40 4.19 2.80
C MET A 1 3.59 4.24 1.85
N SER A 2 3.90 3.19 1.08
CA SER A 2 5.13 3.10 0.25
C SER A 2 5.27 4.10 -0.91
N GLY A 3 4.18 4.75 -1.34
CA GLY A 3 4.23 5.81 -2.35
C GLY A 3 4.58 7.20 -1.79
N GLN A 4 4.62 7.35 -0.46
CA GLN A 4 4.86 8.63 0.22
C GLN A 4 6.01 8.58 1.23
N ILE A 5 6.35 7.39 1.73
CA ILE A 5 7.45 7.19 2.68
C ILE A 5 8.34 6.03 2.24
N ALA A 6 9.58 6.03 2.72
CA ALA A 6 10.48 4.87 2.58
C ALA A 6 10.09 3.78 3.59
N ASN A 7 9.87 2.56 3.09
CA ASN A 7 9.62 1.39 3.94
C ASN A 7 10.81 1.11 4.86
N ARG A 8 10.54 0.88 6.15
CA ARG A 8 11.56 0.54 7.15
C ARG A 8 11.87 -0.96 7.11
N GLY A 9 13.15 -1.29 7.31
CA GLY A 9 13.60 -2.68 7.42
C GLY A 9 13.79 -3.42 6.10
N LEU A 10 13.61 -2.77 4.93
CA LEU A 10 13.77 -3.41 3.61
C LEU A 10 14.38 -2.47 2.58
N THR A 11 15.12 -3.04 1.63
CA THR A 11 15.68 -2.34 0.46
C THR A 11 14.68 -2.33 -0.71
N CYS A 12 13.65 -1.50 -0.61
CA CYS A 12 12.52 -1.47 -1.55
C CYS A 12 12.50 -0.27 -2.50
N THR A 13 13.65 0.27 -2.94
CA THR A 13 13.70 1.50 -3.76
C THR A 13 12.81 1.44 -5.00
N ALA A 14 12.95 0.38 -5.82
CA ALA A 14 12.14 0.22 -7.03
C ALA A 14 10.64 0.12 -6.71
N TYR A 15 10.28 -0.63 -5.67
CA TYR A 15 8.90 -0.78 -5.23
C TYR A 15 8.31 0.56 -4.76
N ASN A 16 8.99 1.29 -3.87
CA ASN A 16 8.51 2.58 -3.36
C ASN A 16 8.36 3.60 -4.49
N THR A 17 9.35 3.68 -5.40
CA THR A 17 9.28 4.55 -6.58
C THR A 17 8.08 4.20 -7.45
N SER A 18 7.84 2.91 -7.73
CA SER A 18 6.68 2.49 -8.53
C SER A 18 5.35 2.87 -7.87
N LYS A 19 5.23 2.76 -6.54
CA LYS A 19 4.01 3.13 -5.82
C LYS A 19 3.79 4.65 -5.81
N ALA A 20 4.85 5.44 -5.73
CA ALA A 20 4.77 6.90 -5.86
C ALA A 20 4.32 7.30 -7.28
N ALA A 21 4.87 6.63 -8.30
CA ALA A 21 4.50 6.84 -9.69
C ALA A 21 3.01 6.55 -9.94
N VAL A 22 2.47 5.46 -9.40
CA VAL A 22 1.02 5.13 -9.49
C VAL A 22 0.16 6.23 -8.88
N GLN A 23 0.55 6.82 -7.75
CA GLN A 23 -0.20 7.92 -7.13
C GLN A 23 -0.20 9.18 -8.01
N GLN A 24 0.93 9.51 -8.64
CA GLN A 24 0.98 10.65 -9.58
C GLN A 24 0.19 10.35 -10.86
N MET A 25 0.31 9.15 -11.41
CA MET A 25 -0.46 8.70 -12.57
C MET A 25 -1.95 8.83 -12.32
N CYS A 26 -2.45 8.41 -11.16
CA CYS A 26 -3.85 8.59 -10.77
C CYS A 26 -4.32 10.04 -10.87
N ARG A 27 -3.50 11.01 -10.42
CA ARG A 27 -3.84 12.44 -10.49
C ARG A 27 -3.90 12.94 -11.93
N SER A 28 -2.91 12.57 -12.75
CA SER A 28 -2.87 12.93 -14.18
C SER A 28 -4.09 12.37 -14.92
N VAL A 29 -4.36 11.06 -14.78
CA VAL A 29 -5.49 10.42 -15.45
C VAL A 29 -6.83 10.95 -14.95
N ALA A 30 -6.98 11.22 -13.65
CA ALA A 30 -8.21 11.84 -13.12
C ALA A 30 -8.47 13.23 -13.73
N GLN A 31 -7.42 14.03 -13.91
CA GLN A 31 -7.52 15.34 -14.56
C GLN A 31 -7.87 15.22 -16.05
N GLU A 32 -7.27 14.26 -16.75
CA GLU A 32 -7.49 14.02 -18.17
C GLU A 32 -8.89 13.47 -18.44
N TRP A 33 -9.39 12.52 -17.64
CA TRP A 33 -10.64 11.82 -17.92
C TRP A 33 -11.85 12.37 -17.15
N GLY A 34 -11.64 13.36 -16.29
CA GLY A 34 -12.71 13.99 -15.53
C GLY A 34 -13.83 14.55 -16.42
N HIS A 35 -13.50 15.06 -17.62
CA HIS A 35 -14.51 15.56 -18.56
C HIS A 35 -15.41 14.46 -19.16
N HIS A 36 -15.01 13.20 -19.04
CA HIS A 36 -15.83 12.04 -19.41
C HIS A 36 -16.72 11.55 -18.24
N GLY A 37 -16.71 12.24 -17.09
CA GLY A 37 -17.39 11.79 -15.88
C GLY A 37 -16.71 10.59 -15.20
N ILE A 38 -15.46 10.28 -15.56
CA ILE A 38 -14.69 9.16 -15.02
C ILE A 38 -13.91 9.64 -13.79
N ARG A 39 -14.03 8.92 -12.67
CA ARG A 39 -13.24 9.14 -11.46
C ARG A 39 -12.13 8.09 -11.38
N VAL A 40 -10.92 8.52 -11.00
CA VAL A 40 -9.77 7.63 -10.79
C VAL A 40 -9.20 7.88 -9.41
N ASN A 41 -9.12 6.81 -8.61
CA ASN A 41 -8.63 6.85 -7.23
C ASN A 41 -7.60 5.74 -7.00
N THR A 42 -6.77 5.91 -5.98
CA THR A 42 -5.82 4.88 -5.53
C THR A 42 -6.08 4.52 -4.08
N LEU A 43 -5.98 3.24 -3.78
CA LEU A 43 -5.93 2.74 -2.41
C LEU A 43 -4.47 2.46 -2.05
N SER A 44 -4.06 2.96 -0.89
CA SER A 44 -2.68 2.82 -0.40
C SER A 44 -2.62 2.12 0.96
N PRO A 45 -2.75 0.78 0.99
CA PRO A 45 -2.69 0.00 2.22
C PRO A 45 -1.39 0.21 3.01
N GLY A 46 -1.47 -0.09 4.31
CA GLY A 46 -0.30 -0.40 5.13
C GLY A 46 0.17 -1.85 4.91
N TYR A 47 0.84 -2.42 5.89
CA TYR A 47 1.25 -3.83 5.85
C TYR A 47 0.04 -4.75 6.06
N ILE A 48 -0.25 -5.59 5.07
CA ILE A 48 -1.40 -6.51 5.05
C ILE A 48 -0.89 -7.95 5.10
N ARG A 49 -1.53 -8.83 5.89
CA ARG A 49 -1.28 -10.27 5.88
C ARG A 49 -1.81 -10.88 4.59
N THR A 50 -0.89 -11.39 3.78
CA THR A 50 -1.14 -12.02 2.48
C THR A 50 -0.04 -13.05 2.26
N ALA A 51 -0.22 -13.99 1.32
CA ALA A 51 0.83 -14.96 0.98
C ALA A 51 2.20 -14.31 0.72
N MET A 52 2.23 -13.17 0.01
CA MET A 52 3.47 -12.42 -0.27
C MET A 52 4.17 -11.93 1.00
N THR A 53 3.41 -11.41 1.96
CA THR A 53 3.99 -10.88 3.21
C THR A 53 4.32 -11.97 4.20
N ASP A 54 3.57 -13.07 4.19
CA ASP A 54 3.85 -14.25 5.02
C ASP A 54 5.14 -14.95 4.58
N GLU A 55 5.38 -15.10 3.26
CA GLU A 55 6.65 -15.60 2.72
C GLU A 55 7.84 -14.74 3.13
N LEU A 56 7.68 -13.41 3.06
CA LEU A 56 8.72 -12.47 3.46
C LEU A 56 9.04 -12.56 4.97
N MET A 57 8.03 -12.73 5.82
CA MET A 57 8.26 -12.86 7.27
C MET A 57 8.86 -14.22 7.64
N ALA A 58 8.53 -15.27 6.88
CA ALA A 58 9.19 -16.57 7.04
C ALA A 58 10.69 -16.47 6.68
N ALA A 59 11.04 -15.70 5.65
CA ALA A 59 12.42 -15.46 5.26
C ALA A 59 13.16 -14.49 6.21
N GLU A 60 12.49 -13.46 6.70
CA GLU A 60 13.08 -12.40 7.54
C GLU A 60 12.19 -12.10 8.77
N PRO A 61 12.29 -12.88 9.86
CA PRO A 61 11.43 -12.74 11.03
C PRO A 61 11.49 -11.37 11.73
N GLU A 62 12.60 -10.64 11.62
CA GLU A 62 12.77 -9.30 12.21
C GLU A 62 11.93 -8.22 11.52
N VAL A 63 11.51 -8.46 10.28
CA VAL A 63 10.63 -7.56 9.52
C VAL A 63 9.26 -7.49 10.19
N GLU A 64 8.75 -8.60 10.70
CA GLU A 64 7.46 -8.65 11.40
C GLU A 64 7.45 -7.76 12.65
N LYS A 65 8.50 -7.87 13.49
CA LYS A 65 8.65 -7.02 14.69
C LYS A 65 8.69 -5.54 14.32
N THR A 66 9.45 -5.20 13.28
CA THR A 66 9.59 -3.81 12.80
C THR A 66 8.25 -3.25 12.32
N TRP A 67 7.48 -4.04 11.57
CA TRP A 67 6.19 -3.61 11.04
C TRP A 67 5.13 -3.51 12.13
N MET A 68 5.10 -4.47 13.06
CA MET A 68 4.19 -4.45 14.21
C MET A 68 4.46 -3.25 15.12
N ALA A 69 5.72 -2.85 15.32
CA ALA A 69 6.07 -1.65 16.09
C ALA A 69 5.51 -0.35 15.46
N GLY A 70 5.31 -0.32 14.14
CA GLY A 70 4.67 0.80 13.44
C GLY A 70 3.15 0.71 13.33
N ALA A 71 2.55 -0.42 13.72
CA ALA A 71 1.12 -0.66 13.57
C ALA A 71 0.34 -0.10 14.77
N LEU A 72 -0.27 1.07 14.60
CA LEU A 72 -1.05 1.75 15.66
C LEU A 72 -2.25 0.92 16.17
N LEU A 73 -2.78 0.02 15.35
CA LEU A 73 -3.88 -0.89 15.72
C LEU A 73 -3.40 -2.16 16.44
N GLY A 74 -2.09 -2.30 16.70
CA GLY A 74 -1.53 -3.48 17.35
C GLY A 74 -1.63 -4.77 16.53
N ARG A 75 -2.01 -4.67 15.25
CA ARG A 75 -2.10 -5.76 14.29
C ARG A 75 -1.75 -5.28 12.89
N LEU A 76 -1.32 -6.21 12.04
CA LEU A 76 -1.28 -5.96 10.60
C LEU A 76 -2.71 -5.95 10.03
N GLY A 77 -2.87 -5.28 8.90
CA GLY A 77 -4.15 -5.28 8.18
C GLY A 77 -4.45 -6.67 7.60
N ALA A 78 -5.72 -6.93 7.35
CA ALA A 78 -6.21 -8.11 6.66
C ALA A 78 -6.87 -7.71 5.33
N PRO A 79 -6.93 -8.60 4.32
CA PRO A 79 -7.63 -8.31 3.06
C PRO A 79 -9.09 -7.86 3.26
N GLU A 80 -9.74 -8.38 4.30
CA GLU A 80 -11.11 -8.04 4.69
C GLU A 80 -11.28 -6.56 5.02
N ASP A 81 -10.25 -5.90 5.56
CA ASP A 81 -10.28 -4.47 5.93
C ASP A 81 -10.48 -3.57 4.69
N PHE A 82 -10.24 -4.08 3.47
CA PHE A 82 -10.30 -3.31 2.22
C PHE A 82 -11.54 -3.59 1.37
N LYS A 83 -12.33 -4.63 1.69
CA LYS A 83 -13.52 -4.99 0.92
C LYS A 83 -14.54 -3.86 0.86
N ALA A 84 -14.75 -3.12 1.95
CA ALA A 84 -15.70 -2.00 1.94
C ALA A 84 -15.13 -0.79 1.18
N LEU A 85 -13.83 -0.52 1.34
CA LEU A 85 -13.16 0.64 0.75
C LEU A 85 -13.15 0.61 -0.78
N GLN A 86 -13.05 -0.58 -1.39
CA GLN A 86 -13.07 -0.71 -2.85
C GLN A 86 -14.38 -0.21 -3.49
N TYR A 87 -15.50 -0.24 -2.77
CA TYR A 87 -16.81 0.21 -3.27
C TYR A 87 -17.02 1.73 -3.12
N PHE A 88 -16.22 2.39 -2.28
CA PHE A 88 -16.36 3.82 -2.01
C PHE A 88 -15.53 4.69 -2.96
N CYS A 89 -14.48 4.11 -3.54
CA CYS A 89 -13.54 4.82 -4.41
C CYS A 89 -14.09 5.17 -5.79
#